data_AF-A0A3D4X3Y7-F1
#
_entry.id   AF-A0A3D4X3Y7-F1
#
_cell.length_a   1.000
_cell.length_b   1.000
_cell.length_c   1.000
_cell.angle_alpha   90.00
_cell.angle_beta   90.00
_cell.angle_gamma   90.00
#
_symmetry.space_group_name_H-M   'P 1'
#
loop_
_entity.id
_entity.type
_entity.pdbx_description
1 polymer ?
#
loop_
_entity_poly.entity_id
_entity_poly.type
_entity_poly.pdbx_seq_one_letter_code
_entity_poly.pdbx_strand_id
1 'polypeptide(L)'
;ASFETTLELFDRLYPGTYLHRIKSVEVVVEGVIPADGIYGSLRNSGVSTFRTVDNTAKARLQPLETQVLSSYTARGDAVIFQPSNETRGVFEDSGLCTAWTLSIPPGANDLRYESISDLKIVMHHTAFHDPDLETVVQAALPTTGSRSRTFSLRESRPDAYFLLLETGTAAFSLTAGDFPYQHVAPVTQRIVVFAIAASGGPAAGLVVDLTGPGGVTARATVGADGSVSSGAGSTLDAFIGKTPLTDWTVTLDPAVNTAFFVEEPAGSGVQRVSGIRDLLIGLDYSYTVRTGA
;
A
#
# COMPACT_ATOMS: atom_id res chain seq x y z
N ALA A 1 -9.84 -3.54 3.60
CA ALA A 1 -8.91 -2.44 3.28
C ALA A 1 -9.70 -1.15 3.08
N SER A 2 -9.18 -0.01 3.55
CA SER A 2 -9.80 1.30 3.37
C SER A 2 -8.80 2.24 2.72
N PHE A 3 -9.25 3.03 1.75
CA PHE A 3 -8.43 3.99 1.03
C PHE A 3 -9.29 5.17 0.57
N GLU A 4 -8.64 6.26 0.15
CA GLU A 4 -9.33 7.46 -0.32
C GLU A 4 -8.81 7.86 -1.70
N THR A 5 -9.73 8.28 -2.56
CA THR A 5 -9.39 9.00 -3.79
C THR A 5 -9.51 10.49 -3.52
N THR A 6 -8.40 11.23 -3.64
CA THR A 6 -8.34 12.67 -3.33
C THR A 6 -8.41 13.52 -4.59
N LEU A 7 -8.85 14.77 -4.45
CA LEU A 7 -8.91 15.70 -5.57
C LEU A 7 -7.53 15.98 -6.17
N GLU A 8 -6.51 16.08 -5.32
CA GLU A 8 -5.12 16.29 -5.73
C GLU A 8 -4.61 15.17 -6.67
N LEU A 9 -5.03 13.92 -6.44
CA LEU A 9 -4.65 12.80 -7.31
C LEU A 9 -5.10 13.05 -8.75
N PHE A 10 -6.33 13.52 -8.94
CA PHE A 10 -6.89 13.78 -10.27
C PHE A 10 -6.41 15.09 -10.86
N ASP A 11 -6.25 16.15 -10.06
CA ASP A 11 -5.68 17.42 -10.51
C ASP A 11 -4.27 17.23 -11.10
N ARG A 12 -3.48 16.30 -10.54
CA ARG A 12 -2.14 15.95 -11.05
C ARG A 12 -2.19 15.14 -12.34
N LEU A 13 -3.17 14.26 -12.51
CA LEU A 13 -3.29 13.39 -13.69
C LEU A 13 -3.95 14.10 -14.87
N TYR A 14 -4.97 14.90 -14.59
CA TYR A 14 -5.84 15.55 -15.57
C TYR A 14 -6.14 17.00 -15.14
N PRO A 15 -5.14 17.89 -15.13
CA PRO A 15 -5.36 19.28 -14.74
C PRO A 15 -6.41 19.94 -15.67
N GLY A 16 -7.22 20.84 -15.11
CA GLY A 16 -8.30 21.53 -15.85
C GLY A 16 -9.58 20.73 -16.00
N THR A 17 -9.60 19.48 -15.54
CA THR A 17 -10.84 18.71 -15.49
C THR A 17 -11.67 19.05 -14.23
N TYR A 18 -12.99 19.07 -14.39
CA TYR A 18 -13.91 19.40 -13.32
C TYR A 18 -15.20 18.57 -13.40
N LEU A 19 -15.95 18.52 -12.30
CA LEU A 19 -17.19 17.72 -12.17
C LEU A 19 -17.01 16.25 -12.58
N HIS A 20 -15.96 15.59 -12.07
CA HIS A 20 -15.77 14.15 -12.28
C HIS A 20 -16.97 13.35 -11.74
N ARG A 21 -17.53 12.51 -12.60
CA ARG A 21 -18.63 11.60 -12.28
C ARG A 21 -18.27 10.19 -12.68
N ILE A 22 -18.40 9.26 -11.75
CA ILE A 22 -18.19 7.84 -11.98
C ILE A 22 -19.27 7.31 -12.93
N LYS A 23 -18.84 6.45 -13.87
CA LYS A 23 -19.70 5.67 -14.77
C LYS A 23 -19.76 4.21 -14.36
N SER A 24 -18.62 3.63 -14.01
CA SER A 24 -18.54 2.28 -13.46
C SER A 24 -17.24 2.11 -12.67
N VAL A 25 -17.25 1.15 -11.74
CA VAL A 25 -16.08 0.74 -10.98
C VAL A 25 -15.91 -0.76 -11.11
N GLU A 26 -14.67 -1.18 -11.38
CA GLU A 26 -14.28 -2.58 -11.45
C GLU A 26 -13.20 -2.86 -10.41
N VAL A 27 -13.28 -4.03 -9.78
CA VAL A 27 -12.24 -4.54 -8.87
C VAL A 27 -11.61 -5.75 -9.55
N VAL A 28 -10.30 -5.67 -9.77
CA VAL A 28 -9.51 -6.74 -10.37
C VAL A 28 -8.55 -7.25 -9.30
N VAL A 29 -8.63 -8.53 -9.01
CA VAL A 29 -7.72 -9.21 -8.09
C VAL A 29 -6.76 -10.06 -8.90
N GLU A 30 -5.47 -9.80 -8.76
CA GLU A 30 -4.40 -10.56 -9.41
C GLU A 30 -3.75 -11.48 -8.38
N GLY A 31 -3.53 -12.73 -8.77
CA GLY A 31 -2.95 -13.75 -7.90
C GLY A 31 -3.43 -15.16 -8.25
N VAL A 32 -3.13 -16.12 -7.37
CA VAL A 32 -3.70 -17.47 -7.48
C VAL A 32 -5.07 -17.46 -6.81
N ILE A 33 -6.12 -17.36 -7.62
CA ILE A 33 -7.51 -17.31 -7.19
C ILE A 33 -8.23 -18.65 -7.42
N PRO A 34 -9.19 -19.04 -6.55
CA PRO A 34 -10.03 -20.21 -6.75
C PRO A 34 -10.85 -20.13 -8.04
N ALA A 35 -11.26 -21.28 -8.56
CA ALA A 35 -12.13 -21.35 -9.74
C ALA A 35 -13.49 -20.68 -9.53
N ASP A 36 -14.00 -20.67 -8.29
CA ASP A 36 -15.26 -20.03 -7.91
C ASP A 36 -15.16 -18.49 -7.80
N GLY A 37 -13.98 -17.93 -8.04
CA GLY A 37 -13.72 -16.49 -7.98
C GLY A 37 -13.59 -15.97 -6.55
N ILE A 38 -13.87 -14.67 -6.38
CA ILE A 38 -13.78 -13.98 -5.09
C ILE A 38 -15.12 -13.34 -4.76
N TYR A 39 -15.52 -13.51 -3.50
CA TYR A 39 -16.71 -12.92 -2.91
C TYR A 39 -16.33 -11.78 -1.98
N GLY A 40 -17.03 -10.66 -2.08
CA GLY A 40 -16.72 -9.51 -1.27
C GLY A 40 -17.66 -8.34 -1.50
N SER A 41 -17.25 -7.18 -1.03
CA SER A 41 -17.96 -5.94 -1.33
C SER A 41 -17.02 -4.75 -1.38
N LEU A 42 -17.31 -3.83 -2.28
CA LEU A 42 -16.74 -2.49 -2.32
C LEU A 42 -17.83 -1.50 -1.91
N ARG A 43 -17.49 -0.57 -1.01
CA ARG A 43 -18.40 0.46 -0.49
C ARG A 43 -17.79 1.85 -0.63
N ASN A 44 -18.61 2.84 -0.95
CA ASN A 44 -18.24 4.24 -0.81
C ASN A 44 -18.75 4.82 0.53
N SER A 45 -18.16 5.92 0.98
CA SER A 45 -18.55 6.60 2.22
C SER A 45 -19.86 7.40 2.13
N GLY A 46 -20.42 7.57 0.93
CA GLY A 46 -21.59 8.42 0.68
C GLY A 46 -21.27 9.92 0.63
N VAL A 47 -20.04 10.34 0.93
CA VAL A 47 -19.59 11.73 0.74
C VAL A 47 -18.55 11.77 -0.38
N SER A 48 -18.82 12.55 -1.41
CA SER A 48 -17.88 12.76 -2.50
C SER A 48 -17.52 14.24 -2.66
N THR A 49 -16.30 14.52 -3.08
CA THR A 49 -15.82 15.86 -3.39
C THR A 49 -15.51 15.98 -4.87
N PHE A 50 -15.74 17.17 -5.44
CA PHE A 50 -15.41 17.47 -6.82
C PHE A 50 -15.07 18.95 -7.00
N ARG A 51 -14.28 19.25 -8.04
CA ARG A 51 -13.94 20.61 -8.46
C ARG A 51 -15.04 21.20 -9.34
N THR A 52 -15.32 22.48 -9.18
CA THR A 52 -16.15 23.29 -10.09
C THR A 52 -15.28 24.10 -11.04
N VAL A 53 -15.89 24.63 -12.11
CA VAL A 53 -15.22 25.52 -13.06
C VAL A 53 -14.55 26.73 -12.39
N ASP A 54 -15.17 27.30 -11.34
CA ASP A 54 -14.60 28.42 -10.56
C ASP A 54 -13.41 28.03 -9.65
N ASN A 55 -12.78 26.88 -9.88
CA ASN A 55 -11.68 26.35 -9.09
C ASN A 55 -12.00 26.10 -7.59
N THR A 56 -13.27 25.88 -7.26
CA THR A 56 -13.70 25.56 -5.88
C THR A 56 -13.96 24.07 -5.70
N ALA A 57 -13.61 23.53 -4.54
CA ALA A 57 -13.99 22.17 -4.16
C ALA A 57 -15.37 22.18 -3.48
N LYS A 58 -16.29 21.34 -3.96
CA LYS A 58 -17.61 21.14 -3.36
C LYS A 58 -17.78 19.70 -2.92
N ALA A 59 -18.39 19.51 -1.77
CA ALA A 59 -18.82 18.21 -1.27
C ALA A 59 -20.27 17.93 -1.65
N ARG A 60 -20.58 16.67 -1.92
CA ARG A 60 -21.92 16.18 -2.18
C ARG A 60 -22.17 14.96 -1.32
N LEU A 61 -23.31 14.95 -0.65
CA LEU A 61 -23.84 13.77 0.01
C LEU A 61 -24.66 12.95 -0.99
N GLN A 62 -24.43 11.65 -0.97
CA GLN A 62 -25.12 10.64 -1.75
C GLN A 62 -25.42 9.45 -0.84
N PRO A 63 -26.40 8.61 -1.19
CA PRO A 63 -26.61 7.35 -0.49
C PRO A 63 -25.33 6.51 -0.48
N LEU A 64 -25.12 5.76 0.61
CA LEU A 64 -24.05 4.79 0.66
C LEU A 64 -24.42 3.64 -0.25
N GLU A 65 -23.59 3.42 -1.26
CA GLU A 65 -23.78 2.33 -2.21
C GLU A 65 -22.76 1.23 -1.93
N THR A 66 -23.14 0.00 -2.27
CA THR A 66 -22.31 -1.18 -2.06
C THR A 66 -22.38 -2.05 -3.30
N GLN A 67 -21.23 -2.24 -3.95
CA GLN A 67 -21.07 -3.22 -5.01
C GLN A 67 -20.69 -4.55 -4.39
N VAL A 68 -21.44 -5.60 -4.70
CA VAL A 68 -21.10 -6.97 -4.32
C VAL A 68 -20.12 -7.53 -5.35
N LEU A 69 -19.03 -8.11 -4.88
CA LEU A 69 -18.05 -8.80 -5.70
C LEU A 69 -18.42 -10.28 -5.78
N SER A 70 -18.40 -10.83 -6.97
CA SER A 70 -18.62 -12.25 -7.27
C SER A 70 -17.68 -12.68 -8.41
N SER A 71 -17.74 -13.95 -8.82
CA SER A 71 -17.05 -14.44 -10.02
C SER A 71 -17.53 -13.81 -11.33
N TYR A 72 -18.53 -12.92 -11.28
CA TYR A 72 -19.02 -12.19 -12.44
C TYR A 72 -17.92 -11.34 -13.06
N THR A 73 -17.67 -11.58 -14.34
CA THR A 73 -16.74 -10.76 -15.14
C THR A 73 -17.55 -9.89 -16.10
N ALA A 74 -17.54 -8.58 -15.91
CA ALA A 74 -18.34 -7.66 -16.72
C ALA A 74 -18.09 -7.81 -18.24
N ARG A 75 -16.85 -8.13 -18.65
CA ARG A 75 -16.52 -8.31 -20.08
C ARG A 75 -17.01 -9.65 -20.66
N GLY A 76 -17.03 -10.72 -19.86
CA GLY A 76 -17.45 -12.06 -20.31
C GLY A 76 -18.95 -12.28 -20.18
N ASP A 77 -19.54 -11.76 -19.12
CA ASP A 77 -20.90 -12.08 -18.70
C ASP A 77 -21.93 -11.02 -19.12
N ALA A 78 -21.51 -9.84 -19.61
CA ALA A 78 -22.42 -8.79 -20.09
C ALA A 78 -23.27 -9.20 -21.30
N VAL A 79 -22.87 -10.25 -22.03
CA VAL A 79 -23.67 -10.80 -23.13
C VAL A 79 -24.93 -11.51 -22.60
N ILE A 80 -24.83 -12.15 -21.43
CA ILE A 80 -25.91 -12.93 -20.80
C ILE A 80 -26.68 -12.07 -19.79
N PHE A 81 -25.97 -11.26 -19.02
CA PHE A 81 -26.52 -10.32 -18.05
C PHE A 81 -26.32 -8.90 -18.58
N GLN A 82 -27.28 -8.43 -19.37
CA GLN A 82 -27.29 -7.04 -19.81
C GLN A 82 -27.89 -6.19 -18.68
N PRO A 83 -27.10 -5.33 -18.01
CA PRO A 83 -27.68 -4.37 -17.10
C PRO A 83 -28.66 -3.48 -17.88
N SER A 84 -29.84 -3.25 -17.31
CA SER A 84 -30.82 -2.36 -17.95
C SER A 84 -30.24 -0.95 -18.05
N ASN A 85 -30.24 -0.37 -19.25
CA ASN A 85 -29.83 1.02 -19.47
C ASN A 85 -30.77 2.04 -18.82
N GLU A 86 -31.94 1.61 -18.34
CA GLU A 86 -32.92 2.48 -17.67
C GLU A 86 -32.63 2.66 -16.17
N THR A 87 -31.76 1.83 -15.61
CA THR A 87 -31.36 1.87 -14.20
C THR A 87 -29.91 2.31 -14.09
N ARG A 88 -29.64 3.19 -13.12
CA ARG A 88 -28.27 3.62 -12.84
C ARG A 88 -27.43 2.46 -12.31
N GLY A 89 -26.19 2.39 -12.76
CA GLY A 89 -25.20 1.47 -12.22
C GLY A 89 -24.83 1.79 -10.78
N VAL A 90 -24.23 0.83 -10.08
CA VAL A 90 -23.67 1.08 -8.74
C VAL A 90 -22.53 2.10 -8.87
N PHE A 91 -22.55 3.13 -8.02
CA PHE A 91 -21.66 4.29 -8.02
C PHE A 91 -21.83 5.26 -9.19
N GLU A 92 -22.79 5.04 -10.09
CA GLU A 92 -23.00 5.94 -11.22
C GLU A 92 -23.40 7.35 -10.76
N ASP A 93 -22.80 8.37 -11.37
CA ASP A 93 -22.93 9.79 -10.99
C ASP A 93 -22.42 10.12 -9.58
N SER A 94 -21.74 9.19 -8.91
CA SER A 94 -20.96 9.52 -7.72
C SER A 94 -19.78 10.40 -8.08
N GLY A 95 -19.44 11.35 -7.21
CA GLY A 95 -18.18 12.06 -7.31
C GLY A 95 -17.02 11.08 -7.15
N LEU A 96 -15.93 11.35 -7.87
CA LEU A 96 -14.79 10.45 -7.95
C LEU A 96 -13.93 10.46 -6.68
N CYS A 97 -13.88 11.59 -5.97
CA CYS A 97 -13.08 11.74 -4.76
C CYS A 97 -13.90 11.38 -3.52
N THR A 98 -13.69 10.19 -2.97
CA THR A 98 -14.42 9.67 -1.81
C THR A 98 -13.57 8.64 -1.06
N ALA A 99 -13.97 8.34 0.17
CA ALA A 99 -13.42 7.20 0.91
C ALA A 99 -14.10 5.89 0.48
N TRP A 100 -13.28 4.86 0.28
CA TRP A 100 -13.65 3.54 -0.18
C TRP A 100 -13.30 2.49 0.86
N THR A 101 -14.15 1.47 0.99
CA THR A 101 -13.88 0.29 1.82
C THR A 101 -14.10 -0.97 1.01
N LEU A 102 -13.04 -1.75 0.85
CA LEU A 102 -13.06 -3.07 0.25
C LEU A 102 -13.03 -4.14 1.34
N SER A 103 -13.98 -5.07 1.30
CA SER A 103 -14.08 -6.20 2.20
C SER A 103 -14.12 -7.52 1.43
N ILE A 104 -13.12 -8.37 1.66
CA ILE A 104 -13.05 -9.76 1.17
C ILE A 104 -12.99 -10.64 2.42
N PRO A 105 -14.11 -11.21 2.89
CA PRO A 105 -14.15 -11.94 4.15
C PRO A 105 -13.60 -13.38 4.00
N PRO A 106 -12.75 -13.87 4.94
CA PRO A 106 -12.17 -15.21 4.86
C PRO A 106 -13.20 -16.33 4.94
N GLY A 107 -14.29 -16.15 5.68
CA GLY A 107 -15.33 -17.17 5.79
C GLY A 107 -16.15 -17.39 4.51
N ALA A 108 -16.08 -16.48 3.54
CA ALA A 108 -16.80 -16.62 2.26
C ALA A 108 -15.87 -17.00 1.10
N ASN A 109 -14.54 -17.03 1.32
CA ASN A 109 -13.56 -17.24 0.27
C ASN A 109 -12.60 -18.35 0.68
N ASP A 110 -12.54 -19.42 -0.11
CA ASP A 110 -11.49 -20.45 0.02
C ASP A 110 -10.21 -19.98 -0.67
N LEU A 111 -9.69 -18.82 -0.25
CA LEU A 111 -8.53 -18.16 -0.81
C LEU A 111 -7.45 -18.03 0.25
N ARG A 112 -6.21 -18.36 -0.12
CA ARG A 112 -5.03 -17.94 0.65
C ARG A 112 -4.76 -16.49 0.33
N TYR A 113 -4.98 -15.58 1.27
CA TYR A 113 -4.81 -14.13 1.03
C TYR A 113 -3.39 -13.77 0.60
N GLU A 114 -2.42 -14.60 0.95
CA GLU A 114 -1.02 -14.44 0.57
C GLU A 114 -0.73 -14.81 -0.88
N SER A 115 -1.66 -15.45 -1.58
CA SER A 115 -1.55 -15.68 -3.02
C SER A 115 -2.05 -14.51 -3.87
N ILE A 116 -2.62 -13.46 -3.24
CA ILE A 116 -3.00 -12.23 -3.91
C ILE A 116 -1.72 -11.41 -4.14
N SER A 117 -1.36 -11.18 -5.40
CA SER A 117 -0.21 -10.36 -5.76
C SER A 117 -0.55 -8.88 -5.82
N ASP A 118 -1.73 -8.53 -6.35
CA ASP A 118 -2.15 -7.13 -6.50
C ASP A 118 -3.68 -7.00 -6.49
N LEU A 119 -4.14 -5.82 -6.11
CA LEU A 119 -5.54 -5.44 -6.18
C LEU A 119 -5.69 -4.10 -6.89
N LYS A 120 -6.36 -4.12 -8.04
CA LYS A 120 -6.55 -2.96 -8.89
C LYS A 120 -8.00 -2.54 -8.84
N ILE A 121 -8.23 -1.25 -8.66
CA ILE A 121 -9.56 -0.65 -8.75
C ILE A 121 -9.54 0.26 -9.96
N VAL A 122 -10.37 -0.08 -10.95
CA VAL A 122 -10.47 0.64 -12.21
C VAL A 122 -11.76 1.46 -12.16
N MET A 123 -11.61 2.79 -12.26
CA MET A 123 -12.73 3.71 -12.21
C MET A 123 -12.92 4.36 -13.58
N HIS A 124 -14.04 4.02 -14.23
CA HIS A 124 -14.48 4.72 -15.43
C HIS A 124 -15.24 5.96 -15.01
N HIS A 125 -14.87 7.11 -15.56
CA HIS A 125 -15.49 8.37 -15.18
C HIS A 125 -15.55 9.33 -16.37
N THR A 126 -16.43 10.32 -16.25
CA THR A 126 -16.58 11.45 -17.18
C THR A 126 -16.30 12.74 -16.44
N ALA A 127 -15.66 13.70 -17.10
CA ALA A 127 -15.41 15.04 -16.58
C ALA A 127 -15.54 16.07 -17.71
N PHE A 128 -15.79 17.32 -17.34
CA PHE A 128 -15.63 18.45 -18.25
C PHE A 128 -14.17 18.94 -18.20
N HIS A 129 -13.72 19.65 -19.22
CA HIS A 129 -12.38 20.24 -19.29
C HIS A 129 -12.48 21.73 -19.61
N ASP A 130 -11.65 22.53 -18.96
CA ASP A 130 -11.48 23.96 -19.19
C ASP A 130 -9.96 24.30 -19.22
N PRO A 131 -9.42 24.80 -20.34
CA PRO A 131 -8.01 25.18 -20.46
C PRO A 131 -7.56 26.31 -19.51
N ASP A 132 -8.45 27.24 -19.16
CA ASP A 132 -8.10 28.34 -18.25
C ASP A 132 -7.93 27.79 -16.82
N LEU A 133 -8.83 26.88 -16.43
CA LEU A 133 -8.72 26.14 -15.18
C LEU A 133 -7.46 25.27 -15.14
N GLU A 134 -7.07 24.66 -16.26
CA GLU A 134 -5.85 23.86 -16.36
C GLU A 134 -4.61 24.63 -15.93
N THR A 135 -4.45 25.85 -16.46
CA THR A 135 -3.31 26.71 -16.15
C THR A 135 -3.28 27.08 -14.66
N VAL A 136 -4.44 27.40 -14.08
CA VAL A 136 -4.58 27.74 -12.66
C VAL A 136 -4.26 26.54 -11.76
N VAL A 137 -4.79 25.36 -12.10
CA VAL A 137 -4.57 24.14 -11.33
C VAL A 137 -3.12 23.71 -11.41
N GLN A 138 -2.49 23.70 -12.59
CA GLN A 138 -1.08 23.36 -12.76
C GLN A 138 -0.17 24.28 -11.95
N ALA A 139 -0.42 25.58 -11.95
CA ALA A 139 0.34 26.55 -11.16
C ALA A 139 0.17 26.34 -9.64
N ALA A 140 -0.96 25.78 -9.21
CA ALA A 140 -1.28 25.50 -7.82
C ALA A 140 -0.89 24.09 -7.34
N LEU A 141 -0.42 23.20 -8.23
CA LEU A 141 -0.07 21.84 -7.87
C LEU A 141 1.09 21.83 -6.85
N PRO A 142 0.98 21.06 -5.75
CA PRO A 142 2.06 20.96 -4.77
C PRO A 142 3.33 20.38 -5.41
N THR A 143 4.44 21.10 -5.27
CA THR A 143 5.78 20.63 -5.67
C THR A 143 6.34 19.59 -4.70
N THR A 144 5.71 19.41 -3.54
CA THR A 144 6.06 18.43 -2.53
C THR A 144 4.84 17.61 -2.12
N GLY A 145 5.04 16.37 -1.72
CA GLY A 145 3.97 15.52 -1.18
C GLY A 145 4.51 14.46 -0.23
N SER A 146 3.61 13.64 0.31
CA SER A 146 3.95 12.48 1.14
C SER A 146 3.29 11.21 0.60
N ARG A 147 3.93 10.06 0.80
CA ARG A 147 3.39 8.75 0.40
C ARG A 147 3.96 7.64 1.28
N SER A 148 3.23 6.55 1.39
CA SER A 148 3.67 5.33 2.07
C SER A 148 4.12 4.28 1.05
N ARG A 149 5.19 3.55 1.35
CA ARG A 149 5.62 2.37 0.59
C ARG A 149 6.14 1.30 1.53
N THR A 150 5.77 0.05 1.28
CA THR A 150 6.21 -1.09 2.08
C THR A 150 7.02 -2.04 1.23
N PHE A 151 8.11 -2.56 1.78
CA PHE A 151 9.00 -3.53 1.15
C PHE A 151 8.98 -4.81 1.96
N SER A 152 8.47 -5.90 1.37
CA SER A 152 8.59 -7.25 1.93
C SER A 152 9.95 -7.81 1.56
N LEU A 153 10.75 -8.26 2.54
CA LEU A 153 12.01 -8.92 2.23
C LEU A 153 11.78 -10.19 1.43
N ARG A 154 10.77 -10.99 1.78
CA ARG A 154 10.47 -12.24 1.11
C ARG A 154 10.11 -12.06 -0.37
N GLU A 155 9.22 -11.12 -0.69
CA GLU A 155 8.68 -10.97 -2.04
C GLU A 155 9.55 -10.05 -2.91
N SER A 156 10.05 -8.95 -2.35
CA SER A 156 10.81 -7.96 -3.14
C SER A 156 12.31 -8.19 -3.14
N ARG A 157 12.87 -8.86 -2.11
CA ARG A 157 14.32 -9.11 -1.96
C ARG A 157 14.59 -10.56 -1.47
N PRO A 158 14.15 -11.57 -2.24
CA PRO A 158 14.19 -12.97 -1.80
C PRO A 158 15.60 -13.42 -1.38
N ASP A 159 16.65 -12.99 -2.10
CA ASP A 159 18.03 -13.34 -1.76
C ASP A 159 18.44 -12.83 -0.37
N ALA A 160 18.10 -11.57 -0.04
CA ALA A 160 18.37 -11.00 1.27
C ALA A 160 17.55 -11.70 2.36
N TYR A 161 16.32 -12.12 2.05
CA TYR A 161 15.48 -12.90 2.95
C TYR A 161 16.07 -14.29 3.24
N PHE A 162 16.57 -15.02 2.23
CA PHE A 162 17.21 -16.31 2.47
C PHE A 162 18.52 -16.18 3.26
N LEU A 163 19.29 -15.11 3.01
CA LEU A 163 20.49 -14.82 3.82
C LEU A 163 20.13 -14.50 5.28
N LEU A 164 19.02 -13.78 5.50
CA LEU A 164 18.48 -13.54 6.84
C LEU A 164 18.16 -14.85 7.56
N LEU A 165 17.55 -15.81 6.84
CA LEU A 165 17.22 -17.11 7.43
C LEU A 165 18.45 -17.92 7.82
N GLU A 166 19.49 -17.87 6.99
CA GLU A 166 20.71 -18.65 7.22
C GLU A 166 21.65 -18.02 8.26
N THR A 167 21.80 -16.69 8.24
CA THR A 167 22.85 -15.99 8.99
C THR A 167 22.32 -15.05 10.07
N GLY A 168 21.00 -14.80 10.09
CA GLY A 168 20.41 -13.76 10.93
C GLY A 168 20.65 -12.33 10.42
N THR A 169 21.27 -12.14 9.25
CA THR A 169 21.52 -10.81 8.68
C THR A 169 21.03 -10.72 7.23
N ALA A 170 20.31 -9.64 6.90
CA ALA A 170 19.88 -9.30 5.54
C ALA A 170 20.47 -7.95 5.15
N ALA A 171 21.06 -7.84 3.96
CA ALA A 171 21.45 -6.55 3.38
C ALA A 171 20.63 -6.29 2.12
N PHE A 172 20.10 -5.08 1.97
CA PHE A 172 19.37 -4.67 0.78
C PHE A 172 19.54 -3.18 0.52
N SER A 173 19.51 -2.78 -0.74
CA SER A 173 19.61 -1.38 -1.15
C SER A 173 18.25 -0.86 -1.56
N LEU A 174 17.94 0.38 -1.16
CA LEU A 174 16.82 1.14 -1.72
C LEU A 174 17.38 2.15 -2.72
N THR A 175 16.95 2.02 -3.97
CA THR A 175 17.38 2.87 -5.08
C THR A 175 16.25 3.77 -5.54
N ALA A 176 16.53 4.74 -6.41
CA ALA A 176 15.48 5.59 -6.99
C ALA A 176 14.42 4.79 -7.77
N GLY A 177 14.77 3.61 -8.31
CA GLY A 177 13.83 2.72 -9.00
C GLY A 177 12.80 2.08 -8.06
N ASP A 178 13.09 2.04 -6.76
CA ASP A 178 12.18 1.58 -5.72
C ASP A 178 11.18 2.67 -5.30
N PHE A 179 11.10 3.78 -6.02
CA PHE A 179 10.14 4.87 -5.82
C PHE A 179 9.51 5.23 -7.17
N PRO A 180 8.28 5.79 -7.20
CA PRO A 180 7.72 6.32 -8.44
C PRO A 180 8.68 7.32 -9.09
N TYR A 181 8.86 7.23 -10.41
CA TYR A 181 9.84 8.04 -11.15
C TYR A 181 9.73 9.55 -10.92
N GLN A 182 8.50 10.03 -10.76
CA GLN A 182 8.18 11.44 -10.50
C GLN A 182 8.54 11.92 -9.09
N HIS A 183 8.87 11.01 -8.16
CA HIS A 183 9.27 11.34 -6.80
C HIS A 183 10.79 11.48 -6.74
N VAL A 184 11.26 12.68 -6.44
CA VAL A 184 12.67 13.04 -6.32
C VAL A 184 12.98 13.37 -4.88
N ALA A 185 14.21 13.06 -4.44
CA ALA A 185 14.71 13.32 -3.09
C ALA A 185 13.74 12.87 -1.99
N PRO A 186 13.40 11.56 -1.90
CA PRO A 186 12.56 11.07 -0.84
C PRO A 186 13.23 11.28 0.52
N VAL A 187 12.44 11.66 1.52
CA VAL A 187 12.88 11.88 2.91
C VAL A 187 11.94 11.13 3.84
N THR A 188 12.48 10.27 4.69
CA THR A 188 11.70 9.45 5.61
C THR A 188 11.00 10.32 6.66
N GLN A 189 9.69 10.19 6.77
CA GLN A 189 8.85 10.83 7.80
C GLN A 189 8.48 9.87 8.92
N ARG A 190 8.20 8.61 8.55
CA ARG A 190 7.93 7.53 9.50
C ARG A 190 8.46 6.22 8.94
N ILE A 191 8.95 5.36 9.82
CA ILE A 191 9.34 3.99 9.47
C ILE A 191 8.56 3.02 10.36
N VAL A 192 8.15 1.91 9.78
CA VAL A 192 7.45 0.84 10.47
C VAL A 192 8.07 -0.49 10.07
N VAL A 193 8.40 -1.33 11.03
CA VAL A 193 8.83 -2.70 10.81
C VAL A 193 7.67 -3.60 11.20
N PHE A 194 7.24 -4.46 10.28
CA PHE A 194 6.26 -5.51 10.54
C PHE A 194 6.95 -6.87 10.43
N ALA A 195 6.72 -7.74 11.40
CA ALA A 195 7.27 -9.08 11.41
C ALA A 195 6.16 -10.12 11.53
N ILE A 196 6.16 -11.07 10.61
CA ILE A 196 5.17 -12.15 10.55
C ILE A 196 5.88 -13.44 10.97
N ALA A 197 5.33 -14.12 11.97
CA ALA A 197 5.87 -15.39 12.45
C ALA A 197 5.61 -16.52 11.43
N ALA A 198 6.43 -17.58 11.50
CA ALA A 198 6.25 -18.79 10.69
C ALA A 198 4.84 -19.41 10.81
N SER A 199 4.20 -19.26 11.98
CA SER A 199 2.83 -19.71 12.25
C SER A 199 1.74 -18.87 11.56
N GLY A 200 2.09 -17.76 10.89
CA GLY A 200 1.17 -16.84 10.22
C GLY A 200 0.59 -15.74 11.13
N GLY A 201 0.95 -15.71 12.42
CA GLY A 201 0.59 -14.65 13.37
C GLY A 201 1.64 -13.56 13.50
N PRO A 202 1.41 -12.55 14.39
CA PRO A 202 2.40 -11.53 14.69
C PRO A 202 3.66 -12.14 15.35
N ALA A 203 4.85 -11.76 14.89
CA ALA A 203 6.12 -12.15 15.54
C ALA A 203 6.43 -11.23 16.74
N ALA A 204 5.53 -11.23 17.73
CA ALA A 204 5.65 -10.39 18.91
C ALA A 204 6.93 -10.69 19.71
N GLY A 205 7.60 -9.64 20.18
CA GLY A 205 8.84 -9.77 20.96
C GLY A 205 10.11 -9.95 20.14
N LEU A 206 10.03 -10.03 18.80
CA LEU A 206 11.19 -10.05 17.93
C LEU A 206 11.98 -8.75 18.06
N VAL A 207 13.28 -8.84 18.33
CA VAL A 207 14.20 -7.70 18.39
C VAL A 207 14.94 -7.59 17.06
N VAL A 208 14.78 -6.46 16.40
CA VAL A 208 15.35 -6.18 15.08
C VAL A 208 16.34 -5.02 15.20
N ASP A 209 17.58 -5.26 14.79
CA ASP A 209 18.58 -4.21 14.60
C ASP A 209 18.55 -3.77 13.14
N LEU A 210 18.05 -2.55 12.90
CA LEU A 210 18.01 -1.95 11.58
C LEU A 210 19.16 -0.96 11.47
N THR A 211 20.04 -1.15 10.50
CA THR A 211 21.10 -0.20 10.13
C THR A 211 20.75 0.44 8.80
N GLY A 212 20.88 1.75 8.72
CA GLY A 212 20.45 2.51 7.54
C GLY A 212 21.29 3.78 7.31
N PRO A 213 20.66 4.88 6.85
CA PRO A 213 21.36 6.05 6.34
C PRO A 213 22.40 6.62 7.32
N GLY A 214 23.64 6.73 6.85
CA GLY A 214 24.78 7.21 7.62
C GLY A 214 25.38 6.19 8.59
N GLY A 215 25.09 4.89 8.40
CA GLY A 215 25.58 3.82 9.28
C GLY A 215 24.91 3.81 10.65
N VAL A 216 23.75 4.46 10.78
CA VAL A 216 23.01 4.54 12.04
C VAL A 216 22.24 3.25 12.25
N THR A 217 22.43 2.64 13.42
CA THR A 217 21.72 1.43 13.86
C THR A 217 20.66 1.80 14.90
N ALA A 218 19.45 1.31 14.70
CA ALA A 218 18.33 1.40 15.63
C ALA A 218 17.84 0.01 15.99
N ARG A 219 17.74 -0.26 17.30
CA ARG A 219 17.22 -1.51 17.84
C ARG A 219 15.75 -1.36 18.21
N ALA A 220 14.88 -2.14 17.58
CA ALA A 220 13.44 -2.07 17.80
C ALA A 220 12.88 -3.44 18.21
N THR A 221 11.96 -3.46 19.17
CA THR A 221 11.24 -4.69 19.56
C THR A 221 9.83 -4.65 19.01
N VAL A 222 9.46 -5.70 18.28
CA VAL A 222 8.14 -5.86 17.65
C VAL A 222 7.07 -6.03 18.73
N GLY A 223 6.00 -5.24 18.63
CA GLY A 223 4.88 -5.25 19.55
C GLY A 223 3.97 -6.48 19.41
N ALA A 224 2.93 -6.55 20.26
CA ALA A 224 1.96 -7.64 20.26
C ALA A 224 1.14 -7.73 18.96
N ASP A 225 1.03 -6.63 18.23
CA ASP A 225 0.39 -6.50 16.92
C ASP A 225 1.30 -6.93 15.76
N GLY A 226 2.54 -7.34 16.04
CA GLY A 226 3.52 -7.72 15.02
C GLY A 226 4.16 -6.53 14.31
N SER A 227 4.02 -5.32 14.87
CA SER A 227 4.63 -4.11 14.32
C SER A 227 5.41 -3.30 15.34
N VAL A 228 6.34 -2.48 14.85
CA VAL A 228 6.99 -1.42 15.63
C VAL A 228 7.22 -0.24 14.70
N SER A 229 6.89 0.97 15.16
CA SER A 229 7.02 2.19 14.35
C SER A 229 7.90 3.24 15.02
N SER A 230 8.43 4.16 14.23
CA SER A 230 9.01 5.40 14.74
C SER A 230 7.91 6.28 15.35
N GLY A 231 8.22 6.94 16.46
CA GLY A 231 7.29 7.69 17.32
C GLY A 231 7.59 7.48 18.81
N ALA A 232 7.20 8.47 19.63
CA ALA A 232 7.24 8.51 21.10
C ALA A 232 8.26 7.56 21.78
N GLY A 233 9.56 7.86 21.64
CA GLY A 233 10.64 7.17 22.34
C GLY A 233 11.21 5.95 21.60
N SER A 234 10.78 5.69 20.36
CA SER A 234 11.33 4.64 19.51
C SER A 234 12.72 5.00 19.01
N THR A 235 13.65 4.04 19.04
CA THR A 235 15.00 4.19 18.46
C THR A 235 14.96 4.39 16.94
N LEU A 236 13.86 3.97 16.28
CA LEU A 236 13.64 4.14 14.86
C LEU A 236 13.51 5.61 14.43
N ASP A 237 13.29 6.53 15.37
CA ASP A 237 13.28 7.99 15.12
C ASP A 237 14.61 8.48 14.54
N ALA A 238 15.69 7.71 14.73
CA ALA A 238 17.02 7.99 14.16
C ALA A 238 17.06 7.99 12.61
N PHE A 239 16.00 7.52 11.95
CA PHE A 239 15.87 7.53 10.49
C PHE A 239 14.98 8.66 9.95
N ILE A 240 14.22 9.34 10.81
CA ILE A 240 13.36 10.46 10.41
C ILE A 240 14.23 11.61 9.87
N GLY A 241 13.80 12.21 8.77
CA GLY A 241 14.50 13.32 8.11
C GLY A 241 15.68 12.89 7.22
N LYS A 242 15.99 11.60 7.14
CA LYS A 242 17.07 11.08 6.29
C LYS A 242 16.54 10.55 4.96
N THR A 243 17.38 10.56 3.93
CA THR A 243 17.07 9.91 2.66
C THR A 243 17.06 8.38 2.83
N PRO A 244 16.02 7.67 2.36
CA PRO A 244 15.99 6.22 2.39
C PRO A 244 16.85 5.58 1.30
N LEU A 245 17.37 6.36 0.33
CA LEU A 245 18.14 5.89 -0.82
C LEU A 245 19.57 5.49 -0.42
N THR A 246 19.70 4.36 0.26
CA THR A 246 20.95 3.85 0.80
C THR A 246 20.89 2.33 0.90
N ASP A 247 22.02 1.74 1.26
CA ASP A 247 22.08 0.38 1.77
C ASP A 247 21.49 0.32 3.18
N TRP A 248 20.65 -0.68 3.39
CA TRP A 248 20.04 -1.04 4.64
C TRP A 248 20.51 -2.43 5.05
N THR A 249 20.64 -2.64 6.34
CA THR A 249 20.98 -3.95 6.91
C THR A 249 20.05 -4.24 8.06
N VAL A 250 19.45 -5.43 8.04
CA VAL A 250 18.66 -5.98 9.14
C VAL A 250 19.48 -7.06 9.79
N THR A 251 19.63 -6.99 11.11
CA THR A 251 20.30 -8.02 11.90
C THR A 251 19.38 -8.49 13.01
N LEU A 252 19.31 -9.80 13.17
CA LEU A 252 18.63 -10.50 14.25
C LEU A 252 19.70 -11.18 15.09
N ASP A 253 19.94 -10.65 16.30
CA ASP A 253 20.89 -11.25 17.22
C ASP A 253 20.27 -12.55 17.79
N PRO A 254 20.90 -13.72 17.60
CA PRO A 254 20.35 -14.97 18.09
C PRO A 254 20.41 -15.11 19.62
N ALA A 255 21.29 -14.36 20.30
CA ALA A 255 21.36 -14.36 21.76
C ALA A 255 20.14 -13.66 22.38
N VAL A 256 19.57 -12.68 21.67
CA VAL A 256 18.38 -11.93 22.09
C VAL A 256 17.10 -12.61 21.59
N ASN A 257 17.13 -13.16 20.37
CA ASN A 257 15.95 -13.70 19.69
C ASN A 257 15.85 -15.23 19.78
N THR A 258 16.22 -15.84 20.90
CA THR A 258 16.31 -17.31 21.05
C THR A 258 15.05 -18.07 20.64
N ALA A 259 13.86 -17.48 20.82
CA ALA A 259 12.58 -18.08 20.42
C ALA A 259 12.37 -18.18 18.89
N PHE A 260 13.12 -17.41 18.11
CA PHE A 260 13.02 -17.35 16.64
C PHE A 260 14.17 -18.08 15.92
N PHE A 261 15.14 -18.59 16.68
CA PHE A 261 16.28 -19.33 16.17
C PHE A 261 16.21 -20.81 16.58
N VAL A 262 16.66 -21.67 15.68
CA VAL A 262 16.86 -23.10 15.94
C VAL A 262 18.28 -23.48 15.56
N GLU A 263 18.84 -24.44 16.29
CA GLU A 263 20.14 -24.99 15.97
C GLU A 263 19.98 -26.10 14.92
N GLU A 264 20.59 -25.95 13.74
CA GLU A 264 20.41 -26.89 12.63
C GLU A 264 21.74 -27.23 11.93
N PRO A 265 22.17 -28.51 11.94
CA PRO A 265 21.58 -29.64 12.67
C PRO A 265 21.76 -29.50 14.20
N ALA A 266 20.89 -30.12 14.99
CA ALA A 266 20.95 -30.04 16.45
C ALA A 266 22.31 -30.55 16.97
N GLY A 267 23.00 -29.75 17.78
CA GLY A 267 24.34 -30.03 18.31
C GLY A 267 25.50 -29.52 17.44
N SER A 268 25.24 -28.77 16.37
CA SER A 268 26.26 -28.15 15.50
C SER A 268 26.78 -26.79 15.97
N GLY A 269 26.06 -26.11 16.89
CA GLY A 269 26.28 -24.72 17.27
C GLY A 269 25.84 -23.69 16.23
N VAL A 270 25.33 -24.12 15.06
CA VAL A 270 24.88 -23.23 13.98
C VAL A 270 23.42 -22.87 14.20
N GLN A 271 23.16 -21.59 14.51
CA GLN A 271 21.81 -21.08 14.72
C GLN A 271 21.25 -20.48 13.42
N ARG A 272 20.04 -20.90 13.05
CA ARG A 272 19.28 -20.45 11.88
C ARG A 272 17.95 -19.85 12.31
N VAL A 273 17.48 -18.84 11.60
CA VAL A 273 16.16 -18.26 11.85
C VAL A 273 15.11 -19.20 11.27
N SER A 274 14.16 -19.64 12.10
CA SER A 274 13.03 -20.49 11.66
C SER A 274 11.67 -19.95 12.09
N GLY A 275 11.64 -19.02 13.05
CA GLY A 275 10.41 -18.47 13.59
C GLY A 275 9.78 -17.35 12.76
N ILE A 276 10.40 -16.93 11.65
CA ILE A 276 9.97 -15.77 10.86
C ILE A 276 9.55 -16.22 9.46
N ARG A 277 8.38 -15.73 9.02
CA ARG A 277 7.84 -15.95 7.68
C ARG A 277 8.16 -14.81 6.72
N ASP A 278 8.08 -13.57 7.20
CA ASP A 278 8.41 -12.38 6.43
C ASP A 278 8.71 -11.21 7.37
N LEU A 279 9.51 -10.28 6.88
CA LEU A 279 9.81 -9.02 7.51
C LEU A 279 9.54 -7.91 6.49
N LEU A 280 8.64 -7.00 6.83
CA LEU A 280 8.27 -5.88 5.99
C LEU A 280 8.78 -4.57 6.60
N ILE A 281 9.30 -3.70 5.75
CA ILE A 281 9.74 -2.36 6.11
C ILE A 281 8.85 -1.36 5.39
N GLY A 282 7.98 -0.71 6.15
CA GLY A 282 7.12 0.38 5.71
C GLY A 282 7.81 1.73 5.91
N LEU A 283 7.77 2.58 4.89
CA LEU A 283 8.26 3.95 4.91
C LEU A 283 7.13 4.89 4.53
N ASP A 284 6.80 5.81 5.44
CA ASP A 284 6.11 7.05 5.07
C ASP A 284 7.20 8.06 4.74
N TYR A 285 7.17 8.63 3.53
CA TYR A 285 8.20 9.53 3.04
C TYR A 285 7.58 10.78 2.40
N SER A 286 8.22 11.92 2.60
CA SER A 286 8.00 13.10 1.77
C SER A 286 8.86 13.05 0.52
N TYR A 287 8.42 13.68 -0.55
CA TYR A 287 9.16 13.77 -1.81
C TYR A 287 8.94 15.13 -2.46
N THR A 288 9.86 15.51 -3.33
CA THR A 288 9.68 16.60 -4.29
C THR A 288 9.24 16.02 -5.62
N VAL A 289 8.28 16.65 -6.28
CA VAL A 289 7.81 16.25 -7.61
C VAL A 289 8.84 16.69 -8.64
N ARG A 290 9.19 15.81 -9.57
CA ARG A 290 10.04 16.16 -10.70
C ARG A 290 9.37 17.24 -11.57
N THR A 291 9.97 18.41 -11.65
CA THR A 291 9.52 19.51 -12.52
C THR A 291 10.37 19.52 -13.80
N GLY A 292 9.83 18.99 -14.90
CA GLY A 292 10.50 18.97 -16.22
C GLY A 292 11.36 17.73 -16.50
N ALA A 293 11.53 17.43 -17.79
CA ALA A 293 12.20 16.23 -18.32
C ALA A 293 13.70 16.16 -18.00
#